data_AF-A0A1Q8UIJ6-F1
#
_entry.id   AF-A0A1Q8UIJ6-F1
#
_cell.length_a   1.000
_cell.length_b   1.000
_cell.length_c   1.000
_cell.angle_alpha   90.00
_cell.angle_beta   90.00
_cell.angle_gamma   90.00
#
_symmetry.space_group_name_H-M   'P 1'
#
loop_
_entity.id
_entity.type
_entity.pdbx_description
1 polymer ?
#
loop_
_entity_poly.entity_id
_entity_poly.type
_entity_poly.pdbx_seq_one_letter_code
_entity_poly.pdbx_strand_id
1 'polypeptide(L)'
;MTRTGGESVNCEAGAGSTSWISPRSGATEAVKLCLERVWVKQYCILAEDNGGSMSLGSTTAVDCGATSVPRPYNRVLAISGVYRAPADANSAHCREGATDPRTYWSLVVTGRTILVCFTYPNT
;
A
#
# COMPACT_ATOMS: atom_id res chain seq x y z
N MET A 1 10.44 -1.76 6.14
CA MET A 1 11.63 -2.49 6.62
C MET A 1 12.04 -3.51 5.56
N THR A 2 13.31 -3.93 5.52
CA THR A 2 13.77 -4.99 4.62
C THR A 2 14.38 -6.13 5.44
N ARG A 3 13.98 -7.37 5.17
CA ARG A 3 14.57 -8.59 5.75
C ARG A 3 15.14 -9.43 4.61
N THR A 4 16.32 -10.03 4.79
CA THR A 4 17.01 -10.79 3.75
C THR A 4 17.28 -12.22 4.21
N GLY A 5 17.35 -13.16 3.27
CA GLY A 5 17.85 -14.51 3.50
C GLY A 5 17.80 -15.38 2.25
N GLY A 6 18.02 -16.68 2.40
CA GLY A 6 17.95 -17.65 1.30
C GLY A 6 16.53 -17.83 0.76
N GLU A 7 16.39 -18.56 -0.35
CA GLU A 7 15.10 -18.76 -1.04
C GLU A 7 13.97 -19.32 -0.14
N SER A 8 14.32 -20.07 0.92
CA SER A 8 13.39 -20.68 1.87
C SER A 8 12.77 -19.70 2.88
N VAL A 9 13.20 -18.44 2.92
CA VAL A 9 12.64 -17.44 3.84
C VAL A 9 11.15 -17.19 3.55
N ASN A 10 10.34 -17.30 4.59
CA ASN A 10 8.93 -16.91 4.56
C ASN A 10 8.82 -15.40 4.80
N CYS A 11 8.36 -14.67 3.80
CA CYS A 11 8.01 -13.27 3.95
C CYS A 11 6.62 -13.14 4.54
N GLU A 12 6.45 -12.20 5.45
CA GLU A 12 5.12 -11.83 5.94
C GLU A 12 4.26 -11.38 4.75
N ALA A 13 3.05 -11.93 4.70
CA ALA A 13 2.08 -11.61 3.65
C ALA A 13 1.06 -10.62 4.20
N GLY A 14 0.68 -9.65 3.39
CA GLY A 14 -0.31 -8.63 3.76
C GLY A 14 -0.16 -7.37 2.94
N ALA A 15 -1.07 -6.43 3.17
CA ALA A 15 -1.05 -5.14 2.50
C ALA A 15 0.27 -4.39 2.79
N GLY A 16 0.89 -3.86 1.74
CA GLY A 16 2.19 -3.18 1.82
C GLY A 16 3.40 -4.11 1.92
N SER A 17 3.21 -5.43 1.92
CA SER A 17 4.32 -6.40 1.94
C SER A 17 4.48 -7.06 0.57
N THR A 18 5.72 -7.24 0.14
CA THR A 18 6.05 -7.99 -1.07
C THR A 18 7.38 -8.70 -0.92
N SER A 19 7.71 -9.58 -1.86
CA SER A 19 9.02 -10.22 -1.91
C SER A 19 9.65 -10.08 -3.28
N TRP A 20 10.97 -9.98 -3.30
CA TRP A 20 11.76 -10.02 -4.52
C TRP A 20 12.82 -11.11 -4.37
N ILE A 21 13.08 -11.86 -5.44
CA ILE A 21 14.13 -12.89 -5.48
C ILE A 21 15.14 -12.46 -6.52
N SER A 22 16.42 -12.47 -6.14
CA SER A 22 17.51 -12.15 -7.07
C SER A 22 17.60 -13.22 -8.16
N PRO A 23 18.00 -12.87 -9.39
CA PRO A 23 18.41 -13.87 -10.36
C PRO A 23 19.55 -14.73 -9.80
N ARG A 24 19.57 -16.01 -10.12
CA ARG A 24 20.71 -16.89 -9.82
C ARG A 24 21.88 -16.52 -10.73
N SER A 25 23.08 -16.44 -10.19
CA SER A 25 24.30 -16.19 -10.98
C SER A 25 25.36 -17.25 -10.68
N GLY A 26 25.60 -18.17 -11.62
CA GLY A 26 26.57 -19.25 -11.47
C GLY A 26 26.22 -20.17 -10.29
N ALA A 27 27.18 -20.39 -9.40
CA ALA A 27 27.02 -21.20 -8.18
C ALA A 27 26.39 -20.44 -7.00
N THR A 28 26.02 -19.16 -7.16
CA THR A 28 25.46 -18.36 -6.07
C THR A 28 23.97 -18.66 -5.92
N GLU A 29 23.55 -19.00 -4.69
CA GLU A 29 22.14 -19.17 -4.35
C GLU A 29 21.38 -17.85 -4.50
N ALA A 30 20.09 -17.90 -4.88
CA ALA A 30 19.31 -16.68 -4.94
C ALA A 30 19.02 -16.14 -3.54
N VAL A 31 19.02 -14.82 -3.43
CA VAL A 31 18.64 -14.11 -2.21
C VAL A 31 17.19 -13.67 -2.34
N LYS A 32 16.41 -13.94 -1.31
CA LYS A 32 15.05 -13.42 -1.17
C LYS A 32 15.04 -12.21 -0.25
N LEU A 33 14.46 -11.11 -0.75
CA LEU A 33 14.19 -9.89 0.01
C LEU A 33 12.71 -9.86 0.37
N CYS A 34 12.41 -9.72 1.66
CA CYS A 34 11.09 -9.36 2.14
C CYS A 34 11.02 -7.85 2.31
N LEU A 35 10.11 -7.21 1.59
CA LEU A 35 10.00 -5.77 1.50
C LEU A 35 8.69 -5.34 2.13
N GLU A 36 8.77 -4.39 3.07
CA GLU A 36 7.61 -3.66 3.54
C GLU A 36 7.67 -2.22 3.05
N ARG A 37 6.56 -1.76 2.50
CA ARG A 37 6.38 -0.41 2.02
C ARG A 37 6.49 0.60 3.16
N VAL A 38 7.20 1.68 2.89
CA VAL A 38 7.16 2.90 3.70
C VAL A 38 5.99 3.76 3.22
N TRP A 39 5.12 4.14 4.14
CA TRP A 39 3.91 4.93 3.85
C TRP A 39 4.18 6.40 4.14
N VAL A 40 4.11 7.22 3.10
CA VAL A 40 4.41 8.65 3.16
C VAL A 40 3.18 9.42 2.71
N LYS A 41 2.76 10.43 3.48
CA LYS A 41 1.63 11.29 3.12
C LYS A 41 1.90 11.95 1.75
N GLN A 42 0.85 12.17 0.96
CA GLN A 42 0.87 12.71 -0.40
C GLN A 42 1.48 11.82 -1.48
N TYR A 43 2.07 10.66 -1.15
CA TYR A 43 2.44 9.69 -2.18
C TYR A 43 1.19 8.98 -2.71
N CYS A 44 1.21 8.65 -3.99
CA CYS A 44 0.08 8.01 -4.65
C CYS A 44 0.31 6.54 -4.96
N ILE A 45 -0.80 5.81 -4.91
CA ILE A 45 -0.89 4.40 -5.29
C ILE A 45 -1.94 4.23 -6.37
N LEU A 46 -1.84 3.11 -7.09
CA LEU A 46 -2.88 2.65 -7.98
C LEU A 46 -3.97 1.94 -7.19
N ALA A 47 -5.21 2.06 -7.67
CA ALA A 47 -6.35 1.35 -7.14
C ALA A 47 -7.29 0.90 -8.25
N GLU A 48 -8.08 -0.12 -7.96
CA GLU A 48 -9.09 -0.70 -8.85
C GLU A 48 -10.45 -0.57 -8.19
N ASP A 49 -11.29 0.26 -8.78
CA ASP A 49 -12.70 0.41 -8.46
C ASP A 49 -13.53 -0.53 -9.33
N ASN A 50 -14.17 -1.50 -8.69
CA ASN A 50 -14.98 -2.54 -9.31
C ASN A 50 -16.49 -2.29 -9.14
N GLY A 51 -16.93 -1.02 -9.16
CA GLY A 51 -18.35 -0.66 -9.16
C GLY A 51 -19.02 -0.83 -7.80
N GLY A 52 -18.27 -0.59 -6.73
CA GLY A 52 -18.77 -0.69 -5.34
C GLY A 52 -17.76 -1.25 -4.35
N SER A 53 -16.66 -1.84 -4.83
CA SER A 53 -15.52 -2.24 -4.01
C SER A 53 -14.24 -1.61 -4.56
N MET A 54 -13.36 -1.18 -3.65
CA MET A 54 -12.07 -0.59 -3.98
C MET A 54 -10.96 -1.54 -3.55
N SER A 55 -10.20 -2.03 -4.52
CA SER A 55 -8.95 -2.77 -4.28
C SER A 55 -7.77 -1.81 -4.34
N LEU A 56 -6.90 -1.87 -3.34
CA LEU A 56 -5.78 -0.95 -3.19
C LEU A 56 -4.47 -1.65 -3.59
N GLY A 57 -3.79 -1.10 -4.60
CA GLY A 57 -2.48 -1.55 -5.05
C GLY A 57 -1.40 -1.20 -4.03
N SER A 58 -1.41 -1.86 -2.88
CA SER A 58 -0.61 -1.52 -1.70
C SER A 58 0.91 -1.59 -1.89
N THR A 59 1.38 -2.13 -3.02
CA THR A 59 2.79 -2.23 -3.41
C THR A 59 3.13 -1.37 -4.64
N THR A 60 2.16 -0.64 -5.18
CA THR A 60 2.34 0.23 -6.37
C THR A 60 2.78 1.64 -5.97
N ALA A 61 3.56 2.32 -6.81
CA ALA A 61 3.87 3.73 -6.65
C ALA A 61 3.69 4.41 -7.99
N VAL A 62 3.04 5.58 -7.98
CA VAL A 62 2.70 6.32 -9.19
C VAL A 62 2.73 7.81 -8.90
N ASP A 63 2.96 8.60 -9.94
CA ASP A 63 2.73 10.04 -9.89
C ASP A 63 1.24 10.33 -9.62
N CYS A 64 0.96 11.31 -8.75
CA CYS A 64 -0.42 11.62 -8.36
C CYS A 64 -1.27 12.21 -9.49
N GLY A 65 -0.64 12.83 -10.48
CA GLY A 65 -1.28 13.37 -11.68
C GLY A 65 -1.28 12.40 -12.86
N ALA A 66 -0.94 11.12 -12.66
CA ALA A 66 -0.89 10.15 -13.76
C ALA A 66 -2.25 9.98 -14.43
N THR A 67 -2.30 10.30 -15.73
CA THR A 67 -3.50 10.19 -16.58
C THR A 67 -3.62 8.83 -17.26
N SER A 68 -2.55 8.04 -17.25
CA SER A 68 -2.52 6.67 -17.77
C SER A 68 -2.10 5.72 -16.66
N VAL A 69 -2.97 4.77 -16.34
CA VAL A 69 -2.73 3.75 -15.32
C VAL A 69 -2.82 2.36 -15.96
N PRO A 70 -1.92 1.43 -15.61
CA PRO A 70 -1.95 0.08 -16.17
C PRO A 70 -3.18 -0.69 -15.65
N ARG A 71 -3.83 -1.46 -16.52
CA ARG A 71 -4.85 -2.42 -16.10
C ARG A 71 -4.24 -3.43 -15.10
N PRO A 72 -5.02 -3.92 -14.12
CA PRO A 72 -6.47 -3.72 -13.96
C PRO A 72 -6.84 -2.38 -13.28
N TYR A 73 -5.86 -1.63 -12.78
CA TYR A 73 -6.10 -0.38 -12.07
C TYR A 73 -6.80 0.66 -12.94
N ASN A 74 -7.66 1.45 -12.32
CA ASN A 74 -8.47 2.49 -12.97
C ASN A 74 -8.63 3.75 -12.10
N ARG A 75 -7.90 3.83 -10.98
CA ARG A 75 -7.87 4.97 -10.06
C ARG A 75 -6.44 5.23 -9.59
N VAL A 76 -6.17 6.49 -9.25
CA VAL A 76 -5.01 6.93 -8.47
C VAL A 76 -5.54 7.48 -7.15
N LEU A 77 -4.94 7.07 -6.04
CA LEU A 77 -5.30 7.53 -4.70
C LEU A 77 -4.06 8.04 -3.97
N ALA A 78 -4.21 9.17 -3.29
CA ALA A 78 -3.17 9.74 -2.45
C ALA A 78 -3.27 9.20 -1.02
N ILE A 79 -2.13 8.97 -0.39
CA ILE A 79 -2.05 8.71 1.05
C ILE A 79 -2.37 10.02 1.79
N SER A 80 -3.51 10.06 2.45
CA SER A 80 -3.99 11.24 3.19
C SER A 80 -3.52 11.26 4.64
N GLY A 81 -3.22 10.09 5.22
CA GLY A 81 -2.79 9.96 6.60
C GLY A 81 -2.16 8.61 6.90
N VAL A 82 -1.29 8.59 7.91
CA VAL A 82 -0.66 7.38 8.44
C VAL A 82 -0.71 7.49 9.95
N TYR A 83 -1.40 6.57 10.60
CA TYR A 83 -1.70 6.61 12.03
C TYR A 83 -1.37 5.29 12.69
N ARG A 84 -1.26 5.30 14.02
CA ARG A 84 -1.35 4.06 14.79
C ARG A 84 -2.76 3.49 14.64
N ALA A 85 -2.86 2.21 14.30
CA ALA A 85 -4.15 1.55 14.13
C ALA A 85 -4.85 1.35 15.48
N PRO A 86 -6.09 1.84 15.66
CA PRO A 86 -6.96 1.39 16.75
C PRO A 86 -7.42 -0.05 16.52
N ALA A 87 -8.00 -0.69 17.55
CA ALA A 87 -8.42 -2.09 17.46
C ALA A 87 -9.51 -2.34 16.39
N ASP A 88 -10.35 -1.34 16.15
CA ASP A 88 -11.46 -1.32 15.18
C ASP A 88 -11.14 -0.50 13.92
N ALA A 89 -9.85 -0.33 13.60
CA ALA A 89 -9.36 0.50 12.51
C ALA A 89 -10.11 0.28 11.18
N ASN A 90 -10.65 1.38 10.66
CA ASN A 90 -11.41 1.47 9.41
C ASN A 90 -11.32 2.89 8.82
N SER A 91 -11.90 3.11 7.65
CA SER A 91 -11.79 4.38 6.92
C SER A 91 -12.50 5.57 7.59
N ALA A 92 -13.41 5.33 8.55
CA ALA A 92 -14.03 6.44 9.29
C ALA A 92 -13.01 7.18 10.17
N HIS A 93 -11.96 6.50 10.64
CA HIS A 93 -10.87 7.13 11.39
C HIS A 93 -9.97 8.03 10.52
N CYS A 94 -10.17 8.03 9.21
CA CYS A 94 -9.41 8.86 8.27
C CYS A 94 -10.00 10.27 8.09
N ARG A 95 -11.24 10.50 8.53
CA ARG A 95 -11.92 11.79 8.35
C ARG A 95 -11.31 12.86 9.23
N GLU A 96 -11.05 14.03 8.65
CA GLU A 96 -10.53 15.19 9.37
C GLU A 96 -11.71 16.08 9.85
N GLY A 97 -12.41 15.60 10.88
CA GLY A 97 -13.56 16.29 11.48
C GLY A 97 -14.92 15.84 10.96
N ALA A 98 -16.00 16.33 11.59
CA ALA A 98 -17.37 15.86 11.33
C ALA A 98 -17.94 16.31 9.98
N THR A 99 -17.42 17.40 9.41
CA THR A 99 -17.91 18.01 8.16
C THR A 99 -17.01 17.72 6.96
N ASP A 100 -16.04 16.80 7.09
CA ASP A 100 -15.15 16.43 6.00
C ASP A 100 -15.92 15.72 4.87
N PRO A 101 -16.03 16.31 3.68
CA PRO A 101 -16.82 15.75 2.58
C PRO A 101 -16.07 14.65 1.83
N ARG A 102 -14.78 14.43 2.11
CA ARG A 102 -13.96 13.51 1.32
C ARG A 102 -14.34 12.05 1.57
N THR A 103 -14.29 11.26 0.50
CA THR A 103 -14.38 9.81 0.57
C THR A 103 -13.02 9.23 0.94
N TYR A 104 -13.03 8.24 1.84
CA TYR A 104 -11.81 7.60 2.35
C TYR A 104 -11.83 6.09 2.18
N TRP A 105 -10.64 5.57 1.91
CA TRP A 105 -10.32 4.15 1.99
C TRP A 105 -9.16 3.96 2.96
N SER A 106 -8.98 2.74 3.44
CA SER A 106 -7.94 2.45 4.42
C SER A 106 -7.35 1.07 4.30
N LEU A 107 -6.10 0.92 4.75
CA LEU A 107 -5.44 -0.36 4.99
C LEU A 107 -4.89 -0.40 6.40
N VAL A 108 -4.95 -1.57 7.03
CA VAL A 108 -4.14 -1.84 8.23
C VAL A 108 -2.93 -2.67 7.81
N VAL A 109 -1.74 -2.18 8.12
CA VAL A 109 -0.45 -2.71 7.65
C VAL A 109 0.50 -2.98 8.82
N THR A 110 1.67 -3.56 8.53
CA THR A 110 2.75 -3.81 9.52
C THR A 110 2.22 -4.53 10.77
N GLY A 111 1.77 -5.78 10.60
CA GLY A 111 1.24 -6.58 11.71
C GLY A 111 -0.03 -6.00 12.37
N ARG A 112 -0.86 -5.29 11.59
CA ARG A 112 -2.09 -4.61 12.05
C ARG A 112 -1.87 -3.41 12.99
N THR A 113 -0.68 -2.81 12.99
CA THR A 113 -0.33 -1.74 13.93
C THR A 113 -0.44 -0.34 13.34
N ILE A 114 -0.46 -0.22 12.01
CA ILE A 114 -0.53 1.06 11.30
C ILE A 114 -1.79 1.10 10.44
N LEU A 115 -2.55 2.18 10.56
CA LEU A 115 -3.67 2.53 9.69
C LEU A 115 -3.17 3.53 8.64
N VAL A 116 -3.28 3.17 7.37
CA VAL A 116 -2.99 4.06 6.24
C VAL A 116 -4.31 4.48 5.62
N CYS A 117 -4.48 5.79 5.47
CA CYS A 117 -5.66 6.42 4.92
C CYS A 117 -5.39 6.89 3.50
N PHE A 118 -6.38 6.72 2.63
CA PHE A 118 -6.32 7.09 1.22
C PHE A 118 -7.54 7.93 0.85
N THR A 119 -7.34 8.89 -0.02
CA THR A 119 -8.41 9.66 -0.66
C THR A 119 -7.99 10.04 -2.08
N TYR A 120 -8.87 10.71 -2.82
CA TYR A 120 -8.48 11.25 -4.11
C TYR A 120 -7.35 12.28 -3.95
N PRO A 121 -6.39 12.35 -4.88
CA PRO A 121 -5.37 13.40 -4.84
C PRO A 121 -6.00 14.79 -4.84
N ASN A 122 -5.42 15.72 -4.07
CA ASN A 122 -5.77 17.13 -4.20
C ASN A 122 -5.23 17.60 -5.56
N THR A 123 -6.11 17.90 -6.50
CA THR A 123 -5.78 18.49 -7.80
C THR A 123 -5.54 19.98 -7.68
#